data_AF-A0A5K1D6H7-F1
#
_entry.id   AF-A0A5K1D6H7-F1
#
_cell.length_a   1.000
_cell.length_b   1.000
_cell.length_c   1.000
_cell.angle_alpha   90.00
_cell.angle_beta   90.00
_cell.angle_gamma   90.00
#
_symmetry.space_group_name_H-M   'P 1'
#
loop_
_entity.id
_entity.type
_entity.pdbx_description
1 polymer ?
#
loop_
_entity_poly.entity_id
_entity_poly.type
_entity_poly.pdbx_seq_one_letter_code
_entity_poly.pdbx_strand_id
1 'polypeptide(L)'
;VVNLIRPIASVKKLSVSLSLASDLPEYAVGDEKRLMQILLNVIGNSVKFSKEGSISVSTGVAKVESLKDARSPDFNPVLSDHDFYLQVQ
;
A
#
# COMPACT_ATOMS: atom_id res chain seq x y z
N VAL A 1 11.00 -1.39 -1.54
CA VAL A 1 10.15 -2.61 -1.37
C VAL A 1 9.83 -3.31 -2.70
N VAL A 2 9.19 -2.66 -3.68
CA VAL A 2 8.77 -3.33 -4.94
C VAL A 2 9.92 -4.05 -5.67
N ASN A 3 11.10 -3.43 -5.73
CA ASN A 3 12.29 -4.06 -6.33
C ASN A 3 12.75 -5.34 -5.61
N LEU A 4 12.47 -5.48 -4.31
CA LEU A 4 12.78 -6.71 -3.56
C LEU A 4 11.81 -7.84 -3.90
N ILE A 5 10.56 -7.51 -4.22
CA ILE A 5 9.50 -8.49 -4.49
C ILE A 5 9.47 -8.95 -5.95
N ARG A 6 9.88 -8.08 -6.90
CA ARG A 6 9.87 -8.38 -8.35
C ARG A 6 10.50 -9.74 -8.72
N PRO A 7 11.67 -10.14 -8.20
CA PRO A 7 12.26 -11.44 -8.53
C PRO A 7 11.38 -12.61 -8.07
N ILE A 8 10.79 -12.51 -6.87
CA ILE A 8 9.92 -13.56 -6.29
C ILE A 8 8.63 -13.69 -7.11
N ALA A 9 8.03 -12.55 -7.48
CA ALA A 9 6.85 -12.52 -8.35
C ALA A 9 7.14 -13.11 -9.74
N SER A 10 8.32 -12.80 -10.30
CA SER A 10 8.76 -13.32 -11.60
C SER A 10 8.88 -14.84 -11.62
N VAL A 11 9.37 -15.47 -10.55
CA VAL A 11 9.42 -16.95 -10.43
C VAL A 11 8.01 -17.54 -10.48
N LYS A 12 7.01 -16.85 -9.92
CA LYS A 12 5.60 -17.23 -10.00
C LYS A 12 4.90 -16.76 -11.29
N LYS A 13 5.62 -16.18 -12.25
CA LYS A 13 5.08 -15.59 -13.49
C LYS A 13 4.00 -14.54 -13.24
N LEU A 14 4.10 -13.81 -12.13
CA LEU A 14 3.23 -12.70 -11.80
C LEU A 14 3.86 -11.38 -12.29
N SER A 15 3.09 -10.59 -13.03
CA SER A 15 3.51 -9.23 -13.41
C SER A 15 3.34 -8.28 -12.23
N VAL A 16 4.30 -7.37 -12.02
CA VAL A 16 4.23 -6.38 -10.93
C VAL A 16 4.39 -4.97 -11.48
N SER A 17 3.39 -4.11 -11.26
CA SER A 17 3.41 -2.68 -11.61
C SER A 17 3.43 -1.81 -10.35
N LEU A 18 4.07 -0.64 -10.47
CA LEU A 18 4.06 0.41 -9.45
C LEU A 18 3.60 1.70 -10.12
N SER A 19 2.58 2.33 -9.55
CA SER A 19 2.07 3.63 -9.95
C SER A 19 2.22 4.61 -8.79
N LEU A 20 2.96 5.69 -9.02
CA LEU A 20 3.11 6.78 -8.06
C LEU A 20 2.24 7.94 -8.54
N ALA A 21 1.36 8.45 -7.67
CA ALA A 21 0.59 9.64 -7.96
C ALA A 21 1.51 10.86 -8.10
N SER A 22 1.15 11.78 -8.99
CA SER A 22 1.96 12.97 -9.28
C SER A 22 2.05 13.96 -8.11
N ASP A 23 1.14 13.86 -7.14
CA ASP A 23 1.09 14.68 -5.93
C ASP A 23 1.79 14.01 -4.74
N LEU A 24 2.42 12.85 -4.94
CA LEU A 24 3.13 12.15 -3.88
C LEU A 24 4.40 12.92 -3.50
N PRO A 25 4.59 13.29 -2.21
CA PRO A 25 5.80 13.98 -1.79
C PRO A 25 7.02 13.06 -1.86
N GLU A 26 8.16 13.61 -2.25
CA GLU A 26 9.44 12.88 -2.33
C GLU A 26 9.98 12.52 -0.93
N TYR A 27 9.67 13.35 0.07
CA TYR A 27 10.09 13.19 1.45
C TYR A 27 8.89 13.20 2.39
N ALA A 28 8.94 12.34 3.40
CA ALA A 28 7.96 12.28 4.48
C ALA A 28 8.68 12.02 5.81
N VAL A 29 8.06 12.46 6.91
CA VAL A 29 8.55 12.19 8.27
C VAL A 29 7.69 11.10 8.89
N GLY A 30 8.32 10.09 9.49
CA GLY A 30 7.63 8.96 10.12
C GLY A 30 8.58 7.82 10.47
N ASP A 31 8.02 6.66 10.82
CA ASP A 31 8.80 5.44 11.10
C ASP A 31 9.02 4.64 9.81
N GLU A 32 10.18 4.85 9.18
CA GLU A 32 10.60 4.16 7.96
C GLU A 32 10.58 2.63 8.10
N LYS A 33 11.06 2.10 9.24
CA LYS A 33 11.17 0.64 9.45
C LYS A 33 9.80 0.01 9.54
N ARG A 34 8.89 0.64 10.29
CA ARG A 34 7.50 0.17 10.42
C ARG A 34 6.76 0.25 9.09
N LEU A 35 6.92 1.34 8.33
CA LEU A 35 6.33 1.48 7.01
C LEU A 35 6.84 0.39 6.05
N MET A 36 8.16 0.17 6.01
CA MET A 36 8.77 -0.87 5.18
C MET A 36 8.24 -2.26 5.53
N GLN A 37 8.09 -2.57 6.83
CA GLN A 37 7.52 -3.83 7.29
C GLN A 37 6.07 -4.01 6.84
N ILE A 38 5.23 -2.96 6.96
CA ILE A 38 3.83 -3.00 6.52
C ILE A 38 3.77 -3.27 5.01
N LEU A 39 4.54 -2.52 4.21
CA LEU A 39 4.57 -2.70 2.75
C LEU A 39 5.05 -4.09 2.34
N LEU A 40 6.09 -4.63 3.00
CA LEU A 40 6.57 -5.99 2.74
C LEU A 40 5.52 -7.04 3.05
N ASN A 41 4.79 -6.91 4.15
CA ASN A 41 3.74 -7.85 4.52
C ASN A 41 2.60 -7.84 3.52
N VAL A 42 2.09 -6.65 3.16
CA VAL A 42 0.95 -6.53 2.26
C VAL A 42 1.33 -7.01 0.85
N ILE A 43 2.41 -6.48 0.27
CA ILE A 43 2.84 -6.84 -1.09
C ILE A 43 3.32 -8.30 -1.14
N GLY A 44 4.00 -8.78 -0.09
CA GLY A 44 4.42 -10.16 0.04
C GLY A 44 3.23 -11.12 0.09
N ASN A 45 2.16 -10.76 0.80
CA ASN A 45 0.92 -11.52 0.80
C ASN A 45 0.27 -11.56 -0.59
N SER A 46 0.23 -10.44 -1.31
CA SER A 46 -0.28 -10.41 -2.70
C SER A 46 0.48 -11.40 -3.57
N VAL A 47 1.81 -11.43 -3.51
CA VAL A 47 2.61 -12.43 -4.27
C VAL A 47 2.36 -13.85 -3.79
N LYS A 48 2.29 -14.08 -2.47
CA LYS A 48 2.09 -15.40 -1.89
C LYS A 48 0.78 -16.03 -2.35
N PHE A 49 -0.31 -15.26 -2.30
CA PHE A 49 -1.66 -15.77 -2.51
C PHE A 49 -2.18 -15.65 -3.95
N SER A 50 -1.57 -14.82 -4.79
CA SER A 50 -1.87 -14.81 -6.24
C SER A 50 -1.23 -16.02 -6.93
N LYS A 51 -2.02 -16.77 -7.70
CA LYS A 51 -1.54 -17.92 -8.49
C LYS A 51 -1.12 -17.52 -9.90
N GLU A 52 -1.82 -16.55 -10.48
CA GLU A 52 -1.62 -16.05 -11.83
C GLU A 52 -2.07 -14.57 -11.93
N GLY A 53 -1.79 -13.93 -13.06
CA GLY A 53 -2.17 -12.56 -13.33
C GLY A 53 -1.12 -11.53 -12.92
N SER A 54 -1.58 -10.43 -12.31
CA SER A 54 -0.71 -9.28 -11.98
C SER A 54 -1.02 -8.69 -10.61
N ILE A 55 -0.03 -7.99 -10.07
CA ILE A 55 -0.12 -7.22 -8.83
C ILE A 55 0.21 -5.78 -9.16
N SER A 56 -0.74 -4.88 -8.90
CA SER A 56 -0.53 -3.44 -9.07
C SER A 56 -0.44 -2.77 -7.70
N VAL A 57 0.64 -2.05 -7.47
CA VAL A 57 0.82 -1.20 -6.29
C VAL A 57 0.62 0.24 -6.71
N SER A 58 -0.34 0.92 -6.08
CA SER A 58 -0.62 2.32 -6.35
C SER A 58 -0.45 3.13 -5.07
N THR A 59 0.18 4.29 -5.15
CA THR A 59 0.39 5.19 -4.01
C THR A 59 -0.03 6.60 -4.35
N GLY A 60 -0.68 7.29 -3.42
CA GLY A 60 -1.03 8.69 -3.53
C GLY A 60 -1.34 9.30 -2.17
N VAL A 61 -1.56 10.61 -2.14
CA VAL A 61 -1.94 11.31 -0.91
C VAL A 61 -3.44 11.07 -0.67
N ALA A 62 -3.77 10.46 0.47
CA ALA A 62 -5.17 10.27 0.83
C ALA A 62 -5.82 11.62 1.12
N LYS A 63 -6.93 11.92 0.43
CA LYS A 63 -7.80 13.05 0.81
C LYS A 63 -8.65 12.63 1.98
N VAL A 64 -8.91 13.54 2.92
CA VAL A 64 -9.73 13.26 4.11
C VAL A 64 -11.12 12.74 3.71
N GLU A 65 -11.67 13.25 2.61
CA GLU A 65 -12.95 12.80 2.04
C GLU A 65 -12.92 11.34 1.56
N SER A 66 -11.78 10.88 1.05
CA SER A 66 -11.59 9.50 0.56
C SER A 66 -11.38 8.46 1.65
N LEU A 67 -11.16 8.89 2.90
CA LEU A 67 -11.06 7.98 4.04
C LEU A 67 -12.43 7.50 4.56
N LYS A 68 -13.53 8.10 4.07
CA LYS A 68 -14.88 7.65 4.37
C LYS A 68 -15.18 6.37 3.56
N ASP A 69 -15.09 5.21 4.20
CA ASP A 69 -15.49 3.95 3.58
C ASP A 69 -17.03 3.94 3.44
N ALA A 70 -17.55 3.80 2.23
CA ALA A 70 -18.99 3.67 1.99
C ALA A 70 -19.59 2.45 2.72
N ARG A 71 -18.76 1.45 3.07
CA ARG A 71 -19.13 0.25 3.84
C ARG A 71 -18.97 0.42 5.35
N SER A 72 -18.41 1.54 5.82
CA SER A 72 -18.27 1.87 7.23
C SER A 72 -18.46 3.37 7.44
N PRO A 73 -19.71 3.87 7.31
CA PRO A 73 -20.01 5.30 7.38
C PRO A 73 -19.70 5.92 8.74
N ASP A 74 -19.63 5.11 9.80
CA ASP A 74 -19.27 5.55 11.15
C ASP A 74 -17.76 5.63 11.38
N PHE A 75 -16.94 5.18 10.43
CA PHE A 75 -15.49 5.30 10.54
C PHE A 75 -15.07 6.75 10.29
N ASN A 76 -14.76 7.44 11.38
CA ASN A 76 -14.26 8.81 11.38
C ASN A 76 -12.79 8.79 11.83
N PRO A 77 -11.83 8.63 10.89
CA PRO A 77 -10.42 8.64 11.25
C PRO A 77 -10.06 10.02 11.81
N VAL A 78 -9.49 10.02 13.01
CA VAL A 78 -9.00 11.24 13.64
C VAL A 78 -7.64 11.55 13.01
N LEU A 79 -7.50 12.74 12.44
CA LEU A 79 -6.20 13.22 11.96
C LEU A 79 -5.38 13.59 13.19
N SER A 80 -4.48 12.70 13.60
CA SER A 80 -3.52 12.94 14.67
C SER A 80 -2.12 12.52 14.21
N ASP A 81 -1.08 13.13 14.78
CA ASP A 81 0.31 12.77 14.51
C ASP A 81 0.69 11.36 15.03
N HIS A 82 -0.21 10.69 15.76
CA HIS A 82 0.05 9.41 16.41
C HIS A 82 -0.68 8.23 15.76
N ASP A 83 -1.67 8.50 14.91
CA ASP A 83 -2.56 7.48 14.37
C ASP A 83 -2.31 7.24 12.88
N PHE A 84 -2.20 5.97 12.49
CA PHE A 84 -2.11 5.53 11.10
C PHE A 84 -3.20 4.50 10.82
N TYR A 85 -3.93 4.69 9.71
CA TYR A 85 -5.02 3.82 9.28
C TYR A 85 -4.65 3.11 7.98
N LEU A 86 -4.85 1.79 7.94
CA LEU A 86 -4.64 0.96 6.75
C LEU A 86 -5.98 0.37 6.31
N GLN A 87 -6.43 0.73 5.11
CA GLN A 87 -7.56 0.05 4.48
C GLN A 87 -7.02 -1.05 3.55
N VAL A 88 -7.47 -2.28 3.75
CA VAL A 88 -7.17 -3.42 2.88
C VAL A 88 -8.46 -3.77 2.13
N GLN A 89 -8.44 -3.66 0.80
CA GLN A 89 -9.53 -4.07 -0.09
C GLN A 89 -9.20 -5.36 -0.81
#